data_AF-A0A1Y2WKS8-F1
#
_entry.id   AF-A0A1Y2WKS8-F1
#
_cell.length_a   1.000
_cell.length_b   1.000
_cell.length_c   1.000
_cell.angle_alpha   90.00
_cell.angle_beta   90.00
_cell.angle_gamma   90.00
#
_symmetry.space_group_name_H-M   'P 1'
#
loop_
_entity.id
_entity.type
_entity.pdbx_description
1 polymer ?
#
loop_
_entity_poly.entity_id
_entity_poly.type
_entity_poly.pdbx_seq_one_letter_code
_entity_poly.pdbx_strand_id
1 'polypeptide(L)'
;MTTSDPTHDWIPSDPPGPDARVPLLSGRRLEMFKALVEHDNYYELSLMFPTLADDLQRSETDLGVSSHASMQIRRDRTNRRAMCILLHTIPRELLRSLILGTVAFDQLKPTGKPVHYAADGPGAYVAAMAIEGRNGKWLSRDEIRELIHKLLNDPEHAELDAFTRDIDTQYGGRDSEKPNGMRFISDNDAATKVELFVKSLEKRCDPSLPGTDQVYQISSPLYVGCSKNMKDRAVEYQPNTGLKMADKLWGLVCCTLAYMGKHPTIVVVPVIRTWRRPDLPLAEILTTMLGSALATQDGFNAQIPGATIDRSMPSILTTAEQYVLALEPHLKDNLDASSREMEKRRRYLENMELVSNFPSAEVENTLGELRGHQQEIYNIDDQCAALIRRIEAETAELERQREAAQNYVRLLTAVNQVFRTFGAEDHEEEDDIEPPVV
;
A
#
# COMPACT_ATOMS: atom_id res chain seq x y z
N MET A 1 22.91 23.28 16.64
CA MET A 1 21.90 22.22 16.43
C MET A 1 20.92 22.73 15.39
N THR A 2 21.16 22.40 14.13
CA THR A 2 20.26 22.71 13.01
C THR A 2 19.05 21.79 13.10
N THR A 3 17.92 22.32 13.53
CA THR A 3 16.62 21.66 13.41
C THR A 3 16.30 21.55 11.93
N SER A 4 16.60 20.40 11.34
CA SER A 4 16.10 20.04 10.01
C SER A 4 14.58 20.14 10.06
N ASP A 5 14.03 21.15 9.40
CA ASP A 5 12.59 21.34 9.28
C ASP A 5 12.02 20.09 8.56
N PRO A 6 11.23 19.25 9.26
CA PRO A 6 10.75 17.99 8.71
C PRO A 6 9.50 18.26 7.87
N THR A 7 9.65 19.10 6.84
CA THR A 7 8.68 19.22 5.75
C THR A 7 8.80 18.07 4.75
N HIS A 8 9.63 17.06 5.06
CA HIS A 8 9.74 15.85 4.28
C HIS A 8 8.40 15.13 4.18
N ASP A 9 8.05 14.74 2.96
CA ASP A 9 6.96 13.84 2.66
C ASP A 9 6.94 12.70 3.67
N TRP A 10 5.81 12.54 4.36
CA TRP A 10 5.62 11.40 5.24
C TRP A 10 5.74 10.13 4.40
N ILE A 11 6.76 9.33 4.70
CA ILE A 11 6.93 7.99 4.17
C ILE A 11 6.39 7.05 5.26
N PRO A 12 5.46 6.14 4.93
CA PRO A 12 5.06 5.07 5.84
C PRO A 12 6.27 4.32 6.39
N SER A 13 6.14 3.71 7.56
CA SER A 13 7.16 2.78 8.07
C SER A 13 7.40 1.64 7.07
N ASP A 14 8.56 0.98 7.17
CA ASP A 14 8.84 -0.26 6.45
C ASP A 14 9.06 -1.41 7.46
N PRO A 15 8.13 -2.39 7.57
CA PRO A 15 6.90 -2.53 6.78
C PRO A 15 5.83 -1.46 7.15
N PRO A 16 4.90 -1.14 6.22
CA PRO A 16 3.85 -0.16 6.47
C PRO A 16 2.93 -0.64 7.60
N GLY A 17 2.70 0.23 8.58
CA GLY A 17 1.87 -0.05 9.74
C GLY A 17 1.40 1.22 10.44
N PRO A 18 0.60 1.08 11.50
CA PRO A 18 0.05 2.23 12.21
C PRO A 18 1.14 2.89 13.08
N ASP A 19 1.13 4.23 13.11
CA ASP A 19 1.99 5.04 13.98
C ASP A 19 1.17 6.21 14.58
N ALA A 20 1.79 7.03 15.43
CA ALA A 20 1.13 8.20 16.01
C ALA A 20 0.62 9.23 14.97
N ARG A 21 1.09 9.19 13.71
CA ARG A 21 0.70 10.12 12.64
C ARG A 21 -0.47 9.59 11.82
N VAL A 22 -0.52 8.27 11.59
CA VAL A 22 -1.57 7.54 10.87
C VAL A 22 -2.00 6.31 11.70
N PRO A 23 -2.73 6.52 12.82
CA PRO A 23 -2.95 5.47 13.82
C PRO A 23 -3.84 4.31 13.37
N LEU A 24 -4.62 4.51 12.31
CA LEU A 24 -5.64 3.55 11.87
C LEU A 24 -5.23 2.78 10.61
N LEU A 25 -3.94 2.82 10.23
CA LEU A 25 -3.41 2.05 9.11
C LEU A 25 -3.22 0.57 9.49
N SER A 26 -4.34 -0.15 9.63
CA SER A 26 -4.38 -1.56 10.02
C SER A 26 -5.49 -2.31 9.27
N GLY A 27 -5.51 -3.65 9.39
CA GLY A 27 -6.57 -4.51 8.86
C GLY A 27 -6.91 -4.19 7.40
N ARG A 28 -8.22 -4.01 7.12
CA ARG A 28 -8.73 -3.72 5.77
C ARG A 28 -8.11 -2.47 5.14
N ARG A 29 -7.84 -1.42 5.92
CA ARG A 29 -7.23 -0.19 5.40
C ARG A 29 -5.78 -0.43 4.97
N LEU A 30 -5.02 -1.20 5.74
CA LEU A 30 -3.66 -1.60 5.35
C LEU A 30 -3.67 -2.47 4.10
N GLU A 31 -4.61 -3.40 3.98
CA GLU A 31 -4.77 -4.22 2.76
C GLU A 31 -5.10 -3.37 1.54
N MET A 32 -6.03 -2.39 1.66
CA MET A 32 -6.33 -1.45 0.57
C MET A 32 -5.11 -0.62 0.19
N PHE A 33 -4.35 -0.15 1.19
CA PHE A 33 -3.13 0.62 0.98
C PHE A 33 -2.05 -0.20 0.26
N LYS A 34 -1.84 -1.46 0.65
CA LYS A 34 -0.92 -2.38 -0.02
C LYS A 34 -1.38 -2.68 -1.43
N ALA A 35 -2.66 -3.02 -1.63
CA ALA A 35 -3.23 -3.24 -2.94
C ALA A 35 -3.01 -2.02 -3.87
N LEU A 36 -3.07 -0.81 -3.31
CA LEU A 36 -2.76 0.40 -4.05
C LEU A 36 -1.25 0.56 -4.31
N VAL A 37 -0.38 0.46 -3.31
CA VAL A 37 1.05 0.79 -3.46
C VAL A 37 1.87 -0.30 -4.15
N GLU A 38 1.55 -1.57 -3.92
CA GLU A 38 2.28 -2.72 -4.48
C GLU A 38 1.90 -2.99 -5.95
N HIS A 39 0.79 -2.40 -6.42
CA HIS A 39 0.29 -2.60 -7.79
C HIS A 39 -0.04 -1.27 -8.46
N ASP A 40 0.48 -1.05 -9.67
CA ASP A 40 0.20 0.15 -10.47
C ASP A 40 -1.18 0.15 -11.15
N ASN A 41 -2.16 -0.53 -10.57
CA ASN A 41 -3.51 -0.67 -11.12
C ASN A 41 -4.54 -0.81 -9.99
N TYR A 42 -5.83 -0.76 -10.33
CA TYR A 42 -6.92 -0.90 -9.35
C TYR A 42 -7.61 -2.26 -9.39
N TYR A 43 -7.05 -3.22 -10.12
CA TYR A 43 -7.62 -4.56 -10.20
C TYR A 43 -7.68 -5.20 -8.82
N GLU A 44 -6.58 -5.20 -8.06
CA GLU A 44 -6.55 -5.75 -6.69
C GLU A 44 -7.57 -5.09 -5.76
N LEU A 45 -7.62 -3.75 -5.78
CA LEU A 45 -8.58 -3.02 -4.95
C LEU A 45 -10.03 -3.36 -5.34
N SER A 46 -10.31 -3.59 -6.62
CA SER A 46 -11.65 -4.01 -7.07
C SER A 46 -12.03 -5.43 -6.61
N LEU A 47 -11.04 -6.31 -6.39
CA LEU A 47 -11.28 -7.65 -5.83
C LEU A 47 -11.71 -7.59 -4.36
N MET A 48 -11.40 -6.50 -3.65
CA MET A 48 -11.77 -6.31 -2.25
C MET A 48 -13.22 -5.90 -2.05
N PHE A 49 -13.96 -5.56 -3.11
CA PHE A 49 -15.35 -5.09 -3.02
C PHE A 49 -16.29 -6.00 -2.21
N PRO A 50 -16.26 -7.35 -2.33
CA PRO A 50 -17.10 -8.21 -1.51
C PRO A 50 -16.85 -8.04 -0.02
N THR A 51 -15.58 -7.95 0.39
CA THR A 51 -15.24 -7.83 1.81
C THR A 51 -15.46 -6.43 2.35
N LEU A 52 -15.24 -5.40 1.53
CA LEU A 52 -15.61 -4.04 1.89
C LEU A 52 -17.14 -3.88 2.02
N ALA A 53 -17.92 -4.63 1.23
CA ALA A 53 -19.37 -4.69 1.40
C ALA A 53 -19.78 -5.36 2.71
N ASP A 54 -19.04 -6.39 3.17
CA ASP A 54 -19.25 -7.02 4.48
C ASP A 54 -18.97 -6.01 5.61
N ASP A 55 -17.87 -5.26 5.53
CA ASP A 55 -17.48 -4.25 6.53
C ASP A 55 -18.51 -3.09 6.56
N LEU A 56 -19.04 -2.68 5.41
CA LEU A 56 -20.12 -1.71 5.32
C LEU A 56 -21.43 -2.25 5.91
N GLN A 57 -21.76 -3.52 5.66
CA GLN A 57 -22.98 -4.14 6.20
C GLN A 57 -22.96 -4.25 7.74
N ARG A 58 -21.79 -4.54 8.34
CA ARG A 58 -21.64 -4.49 9.80
C ARG A 58 -21.88 -3.07 10.33
N SER A 59 -21.32 -2.08 9.66
CA SER A 59 -21.50 -0.67 10.00
C SER A 59 -22.96 -0.21 9.87
N GLU A 60 -23.70 -0.70 8.86
CA GLU A 60 -25.14 -0.50 8.69
C GLU A 60 -25.94 -1.07 9.87
N THR A 61 -25.56 -2.28 10.32
CA THR A 61 -26.18 -2.95 11.46
C THR A 61 -25.95 -2.18 12.77
N ASP A 62 -24.72 -1.72 13.00
CA ASP A 62 -24.34 -0.95 14.19
C ASP A 62 -25.05 0.41 14.27
N LEU A 63 -25.33 1.02 13.11
CA LEU A 63 -26.12 2.26 13.03
C LEU A 63 -27.64 2.00 13.11
N GLY A 64 -28.09 0.75 13.20
CA GLY A 64 -29.51 0.39 13.25
C GLY A 64 -30.27 0.67 11.95
N VAL A 65 -29.57 0.77 10.82
CA VAL A 65 -30.17 1.11 9.52
C VAL A 65 -30.10 -0.08 8.57
N SER A 66 -31.26 -0.54 8.10
CA SER A 66 -31.33 -1.47 6.97
C SER A 66 -31.12 -0.69 5.66
N SER A 67 -29.87 -0.48 5.27
CA SER A 67 -29.53 0.20 4.02
C SER A 67 -29.19 -0.79 2.89
N HIS A 68 -29.27 -0.30 1.66
CA HIS A 68 -28.90 -1.03 0.44
C HIS A 68 -27.47 -0.74 -0.01
N ALA A 69 -26.67 0.05 0.71
CA ALA A 69 -25.35 0.47 0.23
C ALA A 69 -24.40 -0.72 0.06
N SER A 70 -24.33 -1.60 1.06
CA SER A 70 -23.59 -2.88 0.96
C SER A 70 -24.07 -3.74 -0.22
N MET A 71 -25.38 -3.79 -0.46
CA MET A 71 -25.99 -4.52 -1.58
C MET A 71 -25.64 -3.92 -2.95
N GLN A 72 -25.51 -2.60 -3.06
CA GLN A 72 -25.09 -1.96 -4.33
C GLN A 72 -23.67 -2.38 -4.71
N ILE A 73 -22.76 -2.52 -3.74
CA ILE A 73 -21.40 -3.01 -3.97
C ILE A 73 -21.43 -4.47 -4.46
N ARG A 74 -22.19 -5.34 -3.79
CA ARG A 74 -22.32 -6.75 -4.20
C ARG A 74 -22.90 -6.91 -5.61
N ARG A 75 -23.82 -6.01 -5.98
CA ARG A 75 -24.49 -5.98 -7.29
C ARG A 75 -23.69 -5.28 -8.37
N ASP A 76 -22.47 -4.80 -8.10
CA ASP A 76 -21.64 -4.12 -9.10
C ASP A 76 -21.47 -4.96 -10.38
N ARG A 77 -21.27 -6.28 -10.23
CA ARG A 77 -21.17 -7.22 -11.37
C ARG A 77 -22.40 -7.18 -12.27
N THR A 78 -23.59 -7.20 -11.68
CA THR A 78 -24.87 -7.18 -12.41
C THR A 78 -25.24 -5.78 -12.88
N ASN A 79 -24.71 -4.73 -12.22
CA ASN A 79 -24.90 -3.33 -12.57
C ASN A 79 -23.80 -2.82 -13.52
N ARG A 80 -23.38 -3.65 -14.47
CA ARG A 80 -22.39 -3.30 -15.51
C ARG A 80 -21.09 -2.71 -14.96
N ARG A 81 -20.66 -3.14 -13.77
CA ARG A 81 -19.41 -2.69 -13.13
C ARG A 81 -19.36 -1.19 -12.85
N ALA A 82 -20.51 -0.56 -12.58
CA ALA A 82 -20.59 0.89 -12.38
C ALA A 82 -19.67 1.40 -11.25
N MET A 83 -19.61 0.75 -10.09
CA MET A 83 -18.69 1.14 -9.01
C MET A 83 -17.23 0.89 -9.40
N CYS A 84 -16.94 -0.19 -10.11
CA CYS A 84 -15.58 -0.43 -10.62
C CYS A 84 -15.16 0.69 -11.59
N ILE A 85 -16.04 1.12 -12.50
CA ILE A 85 -15.77 2.24 -13.40
C ILE A 85 -15.53 3.53 -12.59
N LEU A 86 -16.35 3.82 -11.58
CA LEU A 86 -16.16 4.99 -10.72
C LEU A 86 -14.87 4.91 -9.88
N LEU A 87 -14.42 3.72 -9.48
CA LEU A 87 -13.12 3.56 -8.81
C LEU A 87 -11.99 4.03 -9.73
N HIS A 88 -12.06 3.68 -11.02
CA HIS A 88 -11.03 4.03 -11.99
C HIS A 88 -11.01 5.52 -12.35
N THR A 89 -12.03 6.31 -12.00
CA THR A 89 -11.97 7.77 -12.18
C THR A 89 -11.13 8.46 -11.11
N ILE A 90 -10.91 7.83 -9.95
CA ILE A 90 -10.21 8.48 -8.83
C ILE A 90 -8.71 8.57 -9.17
N PRO A 91 -8.10 9.77 -9.11
CA PRO A 91 -6.65 9.92 -9.22
C PRO A 91 -5.92 9.12 -8.15
N ARG A 92 -4.85 8.41 -8.51
CA ARG A 92 -4.14 7.46 -7.63
C ARG A 92 -3.63 8.08 -6.34
N GLU A 93 -3.04 9.27 -6.41
CA GLU A 93 -2.57 9.99 -5.21
C GLU A 93 -3.73 10.42 -4.30
N LEU A 94 -4.86 10.83 -4.88
CA LEU A 94 -6.05 11.18 -4.10
C LEU A 94 -6.66 9.94 -3.44
N LEU A 95 -6.68 8.80 -4.14
CA LEU A 95 -7.13 7.53 -3.59
C LEU A 95 -6.24 7.07 -2.44
N ARG A 96 -4.91 7.27 -2.55
CA ARG A 96 -3.96 7.04 -1.46
C ARG A 96 -4.29 7.91 -0.26
N SER A 97 -4.48 9.22 -0.45
CA SER A 97 -4.85 10.14 0.64
C SER A 97 -6.20 9.78 1.27
N LEU A 98 -7.16 9.33 0.46
CA LEU A 98 -8.47 8.90 0.93
C LEU A 98 -8.36 7.67 1.84
N ILE A 99 -7.67 6.61 1.38
CA ILE A 99 -7.46 5.38 2.15
C ILE A 99 -6.72 5.67 3.45
N LEU A 100 -5.68 6.52 3.41
CA LEU A 100 -4.89 6.87 4.60
C LEU A 100 -5.58 7.88 5.54
N GLY A 101 -6.65 8.53 5.10
CA GLY A 101 -7.28 9.62 5.84
C GLY A 101 -6.45 10.92 5.85
N THR A 102 -5.48 11.09 4.94
CA THR A 102 -4.51 12.20 4.92
C THR A 102 -4.89 13.34 3.97
N VAL A 103 -6.15 13.40 3.55
CA VAL A 103 -6.63 14.35 2.54
C VAL A 103 -6.28 15.81 2.88
N ALA A 104 -6.57 16.28 4.11
CA ALA A 104 -6.26 17.66 4.49
C ALA A 104 -4.75 17.93 4.51
N PHE A 105 -3.95 16.98 5.01
CA PHE A 105 -2.50 17.06 5.03
C PHE A 105 -1.94 17.21 3.63
N ASP A 106 -2.29 16.29 2.72
CA ASP A 106 -1.73 16.25 1.37
C ASP A 106 -2.17 17.45 0.50
N GLN A 107 -3.38 17.97 0.70
CA GLN A 107 -3.88 19.14 -0.05
C GLN A 107 -3.35 20.48 0.44
N LEU A 108 -2.93 20.56 1.71
CA LEU A 108 -2.34 21.77 2.30
C LEU A 108 -0.80 21.78 2.21
N LYS A 109 -0.18 20.76 1.62
CA LYS A 109 1.25 20.78 1.29
C LYS A 109 1.60 21.93 0.34
N PRO A 110 2.79 22.54 0.46
CA PRO A 110 3.23 23.56 -0.49
C PRO A 110 3.34 23.06 -1.94
N THR A 111 3.75 21.79 -2.11
CA THR A 111 4.03 21.16 -3.41
C THR A 111 3.51 19.73 -3.44
N GLY A 112 3.32 19.16 -4.63
CA GLY A 112 2.95 17.75 -4.79
C GLY A 112 1.52 17.43 -4.32
N LYS A 113 0.61 18.41 -4.38
CA LYS A 113 -0.80 18.20 -4.01
C LYS A 113 -1.43 17.13 -4.92
N PRO A 114 -2.19 16.16 -4.37
CA PRO A 114 -2.91 15.21 -5.20
C PRO A 114 -3.86 15.92 -6.16
N VAL A 115 -3.80 15.54 -7.43
CA VAL A 115 -4.75 16.02 -8.46
C VAL A 115 -6.17 15.58 -8.09
N HIS A 116 -7.15 16.42 -8.37
CA HIS A 116 -8.55 16.16 -8.13
C HIS A 116 -9.43 16.85 -9.19
N TYR A 117 -10.68 16.41 -9.31
CA TYR A 117 -11.65 17.00 -10.24
C TYR A 117 -11.97 18.45 -9.89
N ALA A 118 -12.41 19.24 -10.88
CA ALA A 118 -13.07 20.52 -10.63
C ALA A 118 -14.38 20.32 -9.85
N ALA A 119 -14.70 21.25 -8.95
CA ALA A 119 -15.88 21.17 -8.07
C ALA A 119 -17.19 21.64 -8.74
N ASP A 120 -17.14 22.11 -9.99
CA ASP A 120 -18.24 22.75 -10.73
C ASP A 120 -19.24 21.77 -11.36
N GLY A 121 -19.48 20.63 -10.70
CA GLY A 121 -20.35 19.60 -11.23
C GLY A 121 -20.84 18.61 -10.18
N PRO A 122 -21.67 17.65 -10.64
CA PRO A 122 -22.19 16.61 -9.78
C PRO A 122 -21.10 15.60 -9.43
N GLY A 123 -21.14 15.07 -8.21
CA GLY A 123 -20.14 14.13 -7.76
C GLY A 123 -20.16 13.85 -6.27
N ALA A 124 -19.24 12.98 -5.87
CA ALA A 124 -18.88 12.75 -4.49
C ALA A 124 -17.61 13.54 -4.14
N TYR A 125 -17.60 14.11 -2.94
CA TYR A 125 -16.48 14.85 -2.38
C TYR A 125 -16.17 14.32 -0.99
N VAL A 126 -14.95 14.60 -0.54
CA VAL A 126 -14.51 14.36 0.83
C VAL A 126 -14.21 15.70 1.50
N ALA A 127 -14.65 15.86 2.74
CA ALA A 127 -14.29 16.94 3.62
C ALA A 127 -13.41 16.40 4.75
N ALA A 128 -12.31 17.10 5.03
CA ALA A 128 -11.35 16.75 6.07
C ALA A 128 -11.04 17.97 6.94
N MET A 129 -10.82 17.74 8.23
CA MET A 129 -10.47 18.78 9.19
C MET A 129 -8.96 18.77 9.46
N ALA A 130 -8.35 19.94 9.37
CA ALA A 130 -7.01 20.22 9.90
C ALA A 130 -7.10 21.30 10.97
N ILE A 131 -6.01 21.56 11.69
CA ILE A 131 -5.92 22.70 12.60
C ILE A 131 -5.12 23.82 11.93
N GLU A 132 -5.63 25.05 12.03
CA GLU A 132 -4.96 26.24 11.52
C GLU A 132 -3.53 26.34 12.06
N GLY A 133 -2.59 26.75 11.19
CA GLY A 133 -1.17 26.84 11.54
C GLY A 133 -0.43 25.50 11.62
N ARG A 134 -1.07 24.36 11.32
CA ARG A 134 -0.42 23.03 11.38
C ARG A 134 -0.19 22.36 10.02
N ASN A 135 -0.28 23.09 8.92
CA ASN A 135 -0.01 22.58 7.56
C ASN A 135 -0.78 21.28 7.25
N GLY A 136 -2.09 21.29 7.52
CA GLY A 136 -2.97 20.16 7.23
C GLY A 136 -2.93 19.02 8.25
N LYS A 137 -2.12 19.12 9.30
CA LYS A 137 -2.15 18.18 10.44
C LYS A 137 -3.38 18.43 11.31
N TRP A 138 -3.86 17.37 11.92
CA TRP A 138 -4.99 17.35 12.83
C TRP A 138 -4.52 17.42 14.28
N LEU A 139 -5.16 16.66 15.16
CA LEU A 139 -4.90 16.64 16.60
C LEU A 139 -3.78 15.67 16.96
N SER A 140 -3.13 15.96 18.08
CA SER A 140 -2.28 15.00 18.80
C SER A 140 -3.13 14.06 19.67
N ARG A 141 -2.55 13.00 20.24
CA ARG A 141 -3.32 12.07 21.09
C ARG A 141 -3.86 12.77 22.34
N ASP A 142 -3.07 13.65 22.94
CA ASP A 142 -3.51 14.40 24.12
C ASP A 142 -4.71 15.30 23.81
N GLU A 143 -4.68 15.97 22.65
CA GLU A 143 -5.81 16.79 22.19
C GLU A 143 -7.04 15.94 21.81
N ILE A 144 -6.85 14.73 21.29
CA ILE A 144 -7.98 13.82 21.03
C ILE A 144 -8.59 13.33 22.34
N ARG A 145 -7.79 13.01 23.37
CA ARG A 145 -8.32 12.65 24.70
C ARG A 145 -9.10 13.79 25.33
N GLU A 146 -8.60 15.03 25.20
CA GLU A 146 -9.34 16.22 25.62
C GLU A 146 -10.66 16.35 24.84
N LEU A 147 -10.65 16.17 23.52
CA LEU A 147 -11.85 16.18 22.68
C LEU A 147 -12.85 15.10 23.14
N ILE A 148 -12.40 13.86 23.37
CA ILE A 148 -13.23 12.75 23.87
C ILE A 148 -13.89 13.15 25.19
N HIS A 149 -13.11 13.68 26.14
CA HIS A 149 -13.63 14.11 27.43
C HIS A 149 -14.70 15.19 27.25
N LYS A 150 -14.48 16.19 26.38
CA LYS A 150 -15.46 17.23 26.09
C LYS A 150 -16.73 16.72 25.40
N LEU A 151 -16.62 15.70 24.53
CA LEU A 151 -17.75 15.09 23.83
C LEU A 151 -18.58 14.17 24.74
N LEU A 152 -17.95 13.50 25.71
CA LEU A 152 -18.61 12.57 26.63
C LEU A 152 -19.14 13.22 27.91
N ASN A 153 -18.85 14.50 28.15
CA ASN A 153 -19.12 15.17 29.42
C ASN A 153 -20.50 14.83 30.01
N ASP A 154 -20.44 14.37 31.26
CA ASP A 154 -21.43 13.59 32.00
C ASP A 154 -22.75 14.37 32.24
N PRO A 155 -23.93 13.80 31.89
CA PRO A 155 -25.23 14.49 31.95
C PRO A 155 -25.74 14.93 33.34
N GLU A 156 -25.00 14.71 34.43
CA GLU A 156 -25.48 14.99 35.79
C GLU A 156 -25.32 16.45 36.26
N HIS A 157 -24.82 17.39 35.46
CA HIS A 157 -24.54 18.76 35.90
C HIS A 157 -25.33 19.83 35.12
N ALA A 158 -25.99 20.74 35.83
CA ALA A 158 -26.64 21.93 35.25
C ALA A 158 -25.67 22.86 34.48
N GLU A 159 -24.37 22.68 34.67
CA GLU A 159 -23.30 23.29 33.88
C GLU A 159 -23.24 22.76 32.43
N LEU A 160 -23.79 21.57 32.17
CA LEU A 160 -23.82 20.93 30.85
C LEU A 160 -24.68 21.70 29.84
N ASP A 161 -25.86 22.18 30.27
CA ASP A 161 -26.69 22.99 29.39
C ASP A 161 -25.97 24.28 29.00
N ALA A 162 -25.23 24.90 29.92
CA ALA A 162 -24.46 26.10 29.62
C ALA A 162 -23.28 25.78 28.68
N PHE A 163 -22.56 24.70 28.94
CA PHE A 163 -21.44 24.23 28.12
C PHE A 163 -21.86 23.87 26.69
N THR A 164 -22.92 23.07 26.52
CA THR A 164 -23.41 22.71 25.19
C THR A 164 -23.99 23.91 24.45
N ARG A 165 -24.61 24.86 25.17
CA ARG A 165 -25.03 26.15 24.60
C ARG A 165 -23.83 27.00 24.15
N ASP A 166 -22.74 27.01 24.91
CA ASP A 166 -21.51 27.73 24.54
C ASP A 166 -20.82 27.11 23.33
N ILE A 167 -20.87 25.78 23.19
CA ILE A 167 -20.42 25.05 21.99
C ILE A 167 -21.31 25.40 20.79
N ASP A 168 -22.63 25.27 20.92
CA ASP A 168 -23.58 25.55 19.84
C ASP A 168 -23.48 26.99 19.30
N THR A 169 -23.07 27.93 20.16
CA THR A 169 -22.93 29.35 19.82
C THR A 169 -21.56 29.76 19.25
N GLN A 170 -20.54 28.88 19.23
CA GLN A 170 -19.21 29.24 18.73
C GLN A 170 -19.24 29.70 17.27
N TYR A 171 -19.90 28.92 16.42
CA TYR A 171 -20.01 29.20 15.00
C TYR A 171 -21.44 29.55 14.57
N GLY A 172 -22.46 29.04 15.26
CA GLY A 172 -23.88 29.26 14.91
C GLY A 172 -24.56 30.36 15.71
N GLY A 173 -25.44 31.14 15.06
CA GLY A 173 -26.47 31.90 15.77
C GLY A 173 -27.54 30.96 16.33
N ARG A 174 -28.18 31.33 17.44
CA ARG A 174 -29.27 30.54 18.04
C ARG A 174 -30.29 30.14 16.98
N ASP A 175 -30.65 28.86 16.97
CA ASP A 175 -31.81 28.42 16.23
C ASP A 175 -33.05 29.08 16.86
N SER A 176 -33.65 30.03 16.14
CA SER A 176 -34.77 30.82 16.65
C SER A 176 -35.98 29.95 17.00
N GLU A 177 -36.06 28.74 16.44
CA GLU A 177 -37.17 27.82 16.65
C GLU A 177 -37.03 26.99 17.93
N LYS A 178 -35.81 26.83 18.47
CA LYS A 178 -35.55 26.09 19.72
C LYS A 178 -34.52 26.82 20.59
N PRO A 179 -34.89 27.95 21.22
CA PRO A 179 -33.96 28.78 22.00
C PRO A 179 -33.28 28.05 23.17
N ASN A 180 -33.81 26.90 23.60
CA ASN A 180 -33.27 26.06 24.68
C ASN A 180 -32.86 24.65 24.23
N GLY A 181 -32.91 24.33 22.93
CA GLY A 181 -32.57 22.98 22.44
C GLY A 181 -31.10 22.87 22.05
N MET A 182 -30.44 21.79 22.47
CA MET A 182 -29.11 21.42 21.95
C MET A 182 -29.22 21.11 20.45
N ARG A 183 -28.46 21.83 19.63
CA ARG A 183 -28.56 21.75 18.17
C ARG A 183 -28.05 20.41 17.63
N PHE A 184 -26.92 19.94 18.17
CA PHE A 184 -26.22 18.78 17.63
C PHE A 184 -26.60 17.46 18.31
N ILE A 185 -26.92 17.46 19.61
CA ILE A 185 -27.37 16.29 20.38
C ILE A 185 -28.83 16.49 20.76
N SER A 186 -29.72 16.25 19.80
CA SER A 186 -31.16 16.53 19.96
C SER A 186 -31.97 15.37 20.57
N ASP A 187 -31.41 14.16 20.57
CA ASP A 187 -32.09 12.91 20.90
C ASP A 187 -31.08 11.78 21.19
N ASN A 188 -31.58 10.63 21.65
CA ASN A 188 -30.75 9.46 22.00
C ASN A 188 -30.02 8.86 20.79
N ASP A 189 -30.57 9.00 19.57
CA ASP A 189 -29.91 8.51 18.36
C ASP A 189 -28.67 9.36 18.04
N ALA A 190 -28.78 10.68 18.14
CA ALA A 190 -27.64 11.59 18.04
C ALA A 190 -26.58 11.30 19.11
N ALA A 191 -26.97 11.05 20.36
CA ALA A 191 -26.04 10.68 21.43
C ALA A 191 -25.30 9.36 21.11
N THR A 192 -26.03 8.33 20.64
CA THR A 192 -25.45 7.04 20.24
C THR A 192 -24.41 7.22 19.13
N LYS A 193 -24.68 8.09 18.16
CA LYS A 193 -23.74 8.41 17.07
C LYS A 193 -22.47 9.10 17.58
N VAL A 194 -22.59 9.98 18.57
CA VAL A 194 -21.43 10.60 19.24
C VAL A 194 -20.61 9.54 19.97
N GLU A 195 -21.23 8.62 20.71
CA GLU A 195 -20.53 7.52 21.39
C GLU A 195 -19.78 6.61 20.41
N LEU A 196 -20.39 6.28 19.27
CA LEU A 196 -19.75 5.49 18.22
C LEU A 196 -18.52 6.20 17.66
N PHE A 197 -18.63 7.50 17.41
CA PHE A 197 -17.49 8.32 16.97
C PHE A 197 -16.39 8.40 18.03
N VAL A 198 -16.75 8.56 19.31
CA VAL A 198 -15.79 8.55 20.43
C VAL A 198 -15.01 7.24 20.48
N LYS A 199 -15.66 6.08 20.33
CA LYS A 199 -14.97 4.78 20.25
C LYS A 199 -13.94 4.72 19.12
N SER A 200 -14.21 5.41 18.00
CA SER A 200 -13.23 5.55 16.93
C SER A 200 -12.04 6.45 17.32
N LEU A 201 -12.31 7.57 18.00
CA LEU A 201 -11.28 8.47 18.52
C LEU A 201 -10.37 7.77 19.53
N GLU A 202 -10.91 6.91 20.39
CA GLU A 202 -10.13 6.14 21.37
C GLU A 202 -9.06 5.27 20.69
N LYS A 203 -9.39 4.63 19.56
CA LYS A 203 -8.42 3.84 18.77
C LYS A 203 -7.25 4.69 18.28
N ARG A 204 -7.49 5.98 18.00
CA ARG A 204 -6.45 6.93 17.58
C ARG A 204 -5.52 7.34 18.72
N CYS A 205 -5.93 7.08 19.96
CA CYS A 205 -5.21 7.41 21.20
C CYS A 205 -4.47 6.20 21.82
N ASP A 206 -4.43 5.07 21.12
CA ASP A 206 -3.80 3.84 21.60
C ASP A 206 -2.33 4.09 21.98
N PRO A 207 -1.95 3.93 23.25
CA PRO A 207 -0.58 4.18 23.72
C PRO A 207 0.43 3.15 23.21
N SER A 208 -0.02 2.01 22.67
CA SER A 208 0.86 0.99 22.08
C SER A 208 1.42 1.41 20.71
N LEU A 209 0.81 2.41 20.08
CA LEU A 209 1.22 2.89 18.76
C LEU A 209 2.58 3.64 18.85
N PRO A 210 3.52 3.39 17.92
CA PRO A 210 4.81 4.08 17.89
C PRO A 210 4.68 5.61 17.81
N GLY A 211 5.41 6.33 18.67
CA GLY A 211 5.44 7.79 18.71
C GLY A 211 4.93 8.38 20.03
N THR A 212 5.23 9.66 20.27
CA THR A 212 4.82 10.38 21.49
C THR A 212 3.40 10.91 21.39
N ASP A 213 2.73 11.12 22.51
CA ASP A 213 1.36 11.66 22.56
C ASP A 213 1.21 13.08 22.01
N GLN A 214 2.33 13.80 21.87
CA GLN A 214 2.42 15.16 21.33
C GLN A 214 2.56 15.23 19.79
N VAL A 215 2.69 14.08 19.11
CA VAL A 215 2.78 14.04 17.66
C VAL A 215 1.40 14.31 17.06
N TYR A 216 1.31 15.37 16.24
CA TYR A 216 0.08 15.65 15.50
C TYR A 216 -0.15 14.61 14.41
N GLN A 217 -1.39 14.09 14.36
CA GLN A 217 -1.82 13.19 13.30
C GLN A 217 -1.86 13.90 11.96
N ILE A 218 -1.36 13.24 10.92
CA ILE A 218 -1.53 13.70 9.54
C ILE A 218 -2.81 13.13 8.92
N SER A 219 -3.37 12.07 9.53
CA SER A 219 -4.69 11.59 9.17
C SER A 219 -5.76 12.20 10.08
N SER A 220 -6.90 12.55 9.50
CA SER A 220 -8.09 13.01 10.22
C SER A 220 -9.26 12.06 9.94
N PRO A 221 -10.32 12.07 10.77
CA PRO A 221 -11.60 11.53 10.36
C PRO A 221 -12.08 12.27 9.11
N LEU A 222 -12.75 11.54 8.22
CA LEU A 222 -13.23 12.06 6.94
C LEU A 222 -14.76 12.13 6.96
N TYR A 223 -15.30 13.14 6.31
CA TYR A 223 -16.71 13.20 5.93
C TYR A 223 -16.81 13.04 4.42
N VAL A 224 -17.72 12.21 3.95
CA VAL A 224 -18.01 12.05 2.52
C VAL A 224 -19.43 12.52 2.26
N GLY A 225 -19.61 13.32 1.21
CA GLY A 225 -20.93 13.71 0.76
C GLY A 225 -21.03 13.67 -0.75
N CYS A 226 -22.26 13.78 -1.24
CA CYS A 226 -22.53 14.00 -2.65
C CYS A 226 -23.29 15.31 -2.90
N SER A 227 -23.14 15.85 -4.11
CA SER A 227 -23.85 17.06 -4.53
C SER A 227 -24.07 17.06 -6.03
N LYS A 228 -25.07 17.83 -6.48
CA LYS A 228 -25.22 18.21 -7.90
C LYS A 228 -24.22 19.28 -8.33
N ASN A 229 -23.69 20.02 -7.36
CA ASN A 229 -22.64 21.01 -7.51
C ASN A 229 -21.77 20.99 -6.25
N MET A 230 -20.60 20.37 -6.33
CA MET A 230 -19.72 20.19 -5.17
C MET A 230 -19.15 21.51 -4.65
N LYS A 231 -19.03 22.53 -5.51
CA LYS A 231 -18.53 23.86 -5.16
C LYS A 231 -19.36 24.52 -4.06
N ASP A 232 -20.69 24.36 -4.12
CA ASP A 232 -21.60 25.00 -3.16
C ASP A 232 -21.45 24.39 -1.76
N ARG A 233 -21.21 23.07 -1.69
CA ARG A 233 -21.03 22.35 -0.41
C ARG A 233 -19.75 22.75 0.32
N ALA A 234 -18.68 23.09 -0.39
CA ALA A 234 -17.42 23.47 0.25
C ALA A 234 -17.56 24.68 1.19
N VAL A 235 -18.49 25.59 0.88
CA VAL A 235 -18.79 26.77 1.70
C VAL A 235 -19.56 26.39 2.96
N GLU A 236 -20.50 25.44 2.86
CA GLU A 236 -21.41 25.06 3.96
C GLU A 236 -20.71 24.39 5.15
N TYR A 237 -19.54 23.77 4.93
CA TYR A 237 -18.74 23.18 6.00
C TYR A 237 -17.84 24.18 6.72
N GLN A 238 -17.70 25.41 6.21
CA GLN A 238 -16.80 26.38 6.80
C GLN A 238 -17.37 26.93 8.10
N PRO A 239 -16.56 27.03 9.18
CA PRO A 239 -17.04 27.52 10.46
C PRO A 239 -17.64 28.94 10.40
N ASN A 240 -17.13 29.81 9.51
CA ASN A 240 -17.64 31.17 9.32
C ASN A 240 -19.05 31.26 8.71
N THR A 241 -19.62 30.14 8.21
CA THR A 241 -21.02 30.08 7.73
C THR A 241 -22.00 29.69 8.83
N GLY A 242 -21.49 29.42 10.03
CA GLY A 242 -22.24 28.91 11.17
C GLY A 242 -22.75 27.49 11.04
N LEU A 243 -22.18 26.75 10.08
CA LEU A 243 -22.34 25.30 9.95
C LEU A 243 -23.81 24.88 9.79
N LYS A 244 -24.69 25.77 9.33
CA LYS A 244 -26.16 25.57 9.32
C LYS A 244 -26.58 24.29 8.59
N MET A 245 -25.87 23.98 7.50
CA MET A 245 -26.13 22.82 6.64
C MET A 245 -25.14 21.67 6.85
N ALA A 246 -24.19 21.81 7.77
CA ALA A 246 -23.25 20.74 8.07
C ALA A 246 -23.95 19.60 8.83
N ASP A 247 -23.43 18.39 8.68
CA ASP A 247 -23.86 17.26 9.50
C ASP A 247 -23.71 17.57 10.99
N LYS A 248 -24.62 17.05 11.83
CA LYS A 248 -24.64 17.38 13.26
C LYS A 248 -23.36 16.97 13.98
N LEU A 249 -22.81 15.80 13.68
CA LEU A 249 -21.59 15.31 14.31
C LEU A 249 -20.39 16.17 13.88
N TRP A 250 -20.31 16.50 12.58
CA TRP A 250 -19.31 17.42 12.05
C TRP A 250 -19.38 18.79 12.74
N GLY A 251 -20.58 19.36 12.84
CA GLY A 251 -20.82 20.65 13.48
C GLY A 251 -20.42 20.67 14.95
N LEU A 252 -20.82 19.64 15.70
CA LEU A 252 -20.44 19.44 17.09
C LEU A 252 -18.92 19.46 17.26
N VAL A 253 -18.20 18.65 16.49
CA VAL A 253 -16.74 18.55 16.60
C VAL A 253 -16.06 19.87 16.24
N CYS A 254 -16.50 20.57 15.19
CA CYS A 254 -15.99 21.92 14.86
C CYS A 254 -16.14 22.88 16.05
N CYS A 255 -17.33 22.94 16.64
CA CYS A 255 -17.60 23.82 17.77
C CYS A 255 -16.80 23.43 19.03
N THR A 256 -16.69 22.14 19.34
CA THR A 256 -15.89 21.67 20.47
C THR A 256 -14.41 22.00 20.29
N LEU A 257 -13.88 21.88 19.07
CA LEU A 257 -12.51 22.29 18.77
C LEU A 257 -12.29 23.79 19.00
N ALA A 258 -13.22 24.64 18.54
CA ALA A 258 -13.14 26.07 18.77
C ALA A 258 -13.16 26.40 20.26
N TYR A 259 -14.02 25.71 21.03
CA TYR A 259 -14.06 25.84 22.48
C TYR A 259 -12.73 25.45 23.15
N MET A 260 -12.03 24.42 22.63
CA MET A 260 -10.67 24.03 23.06
C MET A 260 -9.58 25.01 22.58
N GLY A 261 -9.94 26.15 22.00
CA GLY A 261 -9.00 27.12 21.43
C GLY A 261 -8.29 26.60 20.18
N LYS A 262 -8.85 25.61 19.48
CA LYS A 262 -8.33 25.07 18.22
C LYS A 262 -9.20 25.57 17.08
N HIS A 263 -8.59 26.18 16.06
CA HIS A 263 -9.32 26.69 14.91
C HIS A 263 -9.29 25.67 13.77
N PRO A 264 -10.39 24.94 13.50
CA PRO A 264 -10.42 23.97 12.42
C PRO A 264 -10.35 24.65 11.05
N THR A 265 -9.44 24.19 10.20
CA THR A 265 -9.37 24.50 8.77
C THR A 265 -10.02 23.36 8.00
N ILE A 266 -11.03 23.68 7.19
CA ILE A 266 -11.80 22.68 6.45
C ILE A 266 -11.31 22.60 5.01
N VAL A 267 -10.91 21.39 4.60
CA VAL A 267 -10.48 21.08 3.24
C VAL A 267 -11.54 20.21 2.58
N VAL A 268 -12.10 20.67 1.46
CA VAL A 268 -13.11 19.92 0.69
C VAL A 268 -12.57 19.62 -0.69
N VAL A 269 -12.56 18.34 -1.07
CA VAL A 269 -11.93 17.83 -2.30
C VAL A 269 -12.94 17.01 -3.11
N PRO A 270 -13.22 17.38 -4.37
CA PRO A 270 -13.95 16.52 -5.30
C PRO A 270 -13.20 15.21 -5.56
N VAL A 271 -13.82 14.07 -5.27
CA VAL A 271 -13.20 12.75 -5.42
C VAL A 271 -13.63 12.09 -6.72
N ILE A 272 -14.94 12.07 -6.98
CA ILE A 272 -15.53 11.46 -8.17
C ILE A 272 -16.50 12.46 -8.77
N ARG A 273 -16.26 12.86 -10.02
CA ARG A 273 -17.28 13.56 -10.83
C ARG A 273 -18.17 12.52 -11.49
N THR A 274 -19.49 12.71 -11.41
CA THR A 274 -20.47 11.77 -11.98
C THR A 274 -21.08 12.32 -13.25
N TRP A 275 -21.42 11.44 -14.19
CA TRP A 275 -21.98 11.83 -15.49
C TRP A 275 -23.27 11.08 -15.85
N ARG A 276 -23.66 10.06 -15.08
CA ARG A 276 -24.96 9.40 -15.21
C ARG A 276 -25.74 9.53 -13.91
N ARG A 277 -27.07 9.55 -14.02
CA ARG A 277 -27.97 9.68 -12.87
C ARG A 277 -27.71 8.67 -11.73
N PRO A 278 -27.56 7.34 -12.01
CA PRO A 278 -27.34 6.38 -10.93
C PRO A 278 -25.93 6.46 -10.32
N ASP A 279 -24.99 7.19 -10.94
CA ASP A 279 -23.61 7.22 -10.46
C ASP A 279 -23.46 8.04 -9.17
N LEU A 280 -24.30 9.05 -8.93
CA LEU A 280 -24.18 9.93 -7.75
C LEU A 280 -24.24 9.17 -6.41
N PRO A 281 -25.28 8.37 -6.12
CA PRO A 281 -25.31 7.56 -4.90
C PRO A 281 -24.20 6.51 -4.86
N LEU A 282 -23.83 5.92 -6.01
CA LEU A 282 -22.74 4.93 -6.08
C LEU A 282 -21.38 5.54 -5.76
N ALA A 283 -21.13 6.76 -6.23
CA ALA A 283 -19.91 7.51 -5.96
C ALA A 283 -19.79 7.85 -4.47
N GLU A 284 -20.89 8.23 -3.82
CA GLU A 284 -20.92 8.49 -2.39
C GLU A 284 -20.62 7.22 -1.57
N ILE A 285 -21.27 6.10 -1.91
CA ILE A 285 -21.04 4.81 -1.25
C ILE A 285 -19.57 4.39 -1.41
N LEU A 286 -19.06 4.42 -2.65
CA LEU A 286 -17.68 4.04 -2.95
C LEU A 286 -16.68 4.90 -2.18
N THR A 287 -16.84 6.23 -2.21
CA THR A 287 -15.93 7.16 -1.53
C THR A 287 -15.98 6.98 0.00
N THR A 288 -17.18 6.79 0.56
CA THR A 288 -17.37 6.55 2.00
C THR A 288 -16.68 5.26 2.44
N MET A 289 -16.85 4.18 1.67
CA MET A 289 -16.25 2.88 1.92
C MET A 289 -14.71 2.95 1.86
N LEU A 290 -14.15 3.55 0.81
CA LEU A 290 -12.70 3.66 0.62
C LEU A 290 -12.03 4.51 1.71
N GLY A 291 -12.68 5.59 2.16
CA GLY A 291 -12.18 6.43 3.25
C GLY A 291 -12.49 5.90 4.66
N SER A 292 -13.32 4.86 4.77
CA SER A 292 -13.95 4.40 6.02
C SER A 292 -14.60 5.55 6.79
N ALA A 293 -15.38 6.36 6.07
CA ALA A 293 -15.86 7.65 6.55
C ALA A 293 -17.08 7.57 7.50
N LEU A 294 -17.61 6.39 7.79
CA LEU A 294 -18.71 6.21 8.75
C LEU A 294 -18.25 6.44 10.20
N ALA A 295 -19.14 6.95 11.05
CA ALA A 295 -18.89 7.15 12.47
C ALA A 295 -18.61 5.85 13.24
N THR A 296 -19.19 4.73 12.80
CA THR A 296 -18.90 3.37 13.31
C THR A 296 -17.54 2.83 12.88
N GLN A 297 -16.96 3.43 11.85
CA GLN A 297 -15.62 3.15 11.37
C GLN A 297 -14.70 4.24 11.92
N ASP A 298 -14.27 5.19 11.07
CA ASP A 298 -13.22 6.14 11.38
C ASP A 298 -13.49 7.57 10.90
N GLY A 299 -14.73 7.89 10.52
CA GLY A 299 -15.10 9.18 9.95
C GLY A 299 -16.30 9.85 10.62
N PHE A 300 -16.84 10.85 9.94
CA PHE A 300 -17.91 11.72 10.45
C PHE A 300 -19.30 11.36 9.91
N ASN A 301 -19.43 10.47 8.92
CA ASN A 301 -20.73 10.11 8.37
C ASN A 301 -21.55 9.34 9.41
N ALA A 302 -22.51 10.03 10.02
CA ALA A 302 -23.48 9.45 10.95
C ALA A 302 -24.68 8.81 10.24
N GLN A 303 -24.74 8.92 8.91
CA GLN A 303 -25.79 8.36 8.05
C GLN A 303 -25.17 7.47 6.98
N ILE A 304 -25.92 6.45 6.54
CA ILE A 304 -25.46 5.56 5.49
C ILE A 304 -25.49 6.29 4.13
N PRO A 305 -24.40 6.22 3.33
CA PRO A 305 -24.35 6.85 2.01
C PRO A 305 -25.34 6.23 1.02
N GLY A 306 -25.66 6.99 -0.03
CA GLY A 306 -26.45 6.53 -1.17
C GLY A 306 -27.97 6.64 -1.00
N ALA A 307 -28.45 7.28 0.07
CA ALA A 307 -29.88 7.51 0.30
C ALA A 307 -30.50 8.53 -0.68
N THR A 308 -29.69 9.38 -1.32
CA THR A 308 -30.16 10.42 -2.24
C THR A 308 -30.51 9.83 -3.61
N ILE A 309 -31.78 9.46 -3.80
CA ILE A 309 -32.34 9.11 -5.12
C ILE A 309 -32.98 10.36 -5.72
N ASP A 310 -32.17 11.27 -6.27
CA ASP A 310 -32.71 12.43 -6.95
C ASP A 310 -33.08 12.11 -8.40
N ARG A 311 -34.37 12.27 -8.73
CA ARG A 311 -34.90 12.05 -10.09
C ARG A 311 -34.64 13.23 -11.03
N SER A 312 -34.28 14.39 -10.49
CA SER A 312 -34.05 15.63 -11.23
C SER A 312 -32.55 15.87 -11.45
N MET A 313 -31.98 15.33 -12.53
CA MET A 313 -30.59 15.63 -12.88
C MET A 313 -30.50 16.84 -13.82
N PRO A 314 -29.56 17.79 -13.59
CA PRO A 314 -29.41 18.97 -14.44
C PRO A 314 -28.91 18.61 -15.84
N SER A 315 -29.07 19.53 -16.78
CA SER A 315 -28.51 19.46 -18.15
C SER A 315 -26.97 19.36 -18.20
N ILE A 316 -26.29 19.60 -17.07
CA ILE A 316 -24.82 19.60 -16.93
C ILE A 316 -24.16 18.23 -17.14
N LEU A 317 -24.94 17.13 -17.20
CA LEU A 317 -24.40 15.78 -17.33
C LEU A 317 -23.61 15.55 -18.62
N THR A 318 -24.02 16.14 -19.74
CA THR A 318 -23.28 15.98 -21.01
C THR A 318 -21.89 16.60 -20.93
N THR A 319 -21.76 17.77 -20.30
CA THR A 319 -20.46 18.41 -20.04
C THR A 319 -19.62 17.58 -19.07
N ALA A 320 -20.24 17.02 -18.03
CA ALA A 320 -19.54 16.15 -17.07
C ALA A 320 -19.03 14.85 -17.72
N GLU A 321 -19.79 14.26 -18.65
CA GLU A 321 -19.37 13.08 -19.41
C GLU A 321 -18.13 13.37 -20.26
N GLN A 322 -18.15 14.45 -21.04
CA GLN A 322 -16.99 14.87 -21.82
C GLN A 322 -15.77 15.16 -20.93
N TYR A 323 -16.00 15.82 -19.79
CA TYR A 323 -14.95 16.13 -18.83
C TYR A 323 -14.27 14.85 -18.32
N VAL A 324 -15.06 13.88 -17.83
CA VAL A 324 -14.49 12.66 -17.23
C VAL A 324 -13.96 11.68 -18.27
N LEU A 325 -14.63 11.52 -19.41
CA LEU A 325 -14.28 10.50 -20.40
C LEU A 325 -13.23 10.96 -21.43
N ALA A 326 -13.14 12.27 -21.70
CA ALA A 326 -12.29 12.79 -22.78
C ALA A 326 -11.22 13.78 -22.32
N LEU A 327 -11.48 14.59 -21.29
CA LEU A 327 -10.54 15.63 -20.87
C LEU A 327 -9.60 15.15 -19.76
N GLU A 328 -10.11 14.40 -18.79
CA GLU A 328 -9.30 13.90 -17.67
C GLU A 328 -8.68 12.53 -17.98
N PRO A 329 -7.36 12.36 -17.82
CA PRO A 329 -6.68 11.13 -18.20
C PRO A 329 -6.91 9.96 -17.23
N HIS A 330 -7.31 10.27 -15.98
CA HIS A 330 -7.34 9.30 -14.88
C HIS A 330 -8.11 8.02 -15.19
N LEU A 331 -9.33 8.15 -15.74
CA LEU A 331 -10.15 6.98 -16.07
C LEU A 331 -9.45 6.07 -17.07
N LYS A 332 -8.92 6.65 -18.15
CA LYS A 332 -8.25 5.91 -19.21
C LYS A 332 -6.98 5.24 -18.68
N ASP A 333 -6.12 5.99 -18.00
CA ASP A 333 -4.83 5.50 -17.53
C ASP A 333 -5.00 4.37 -16.51
N ASN A 334 -5.93 4.53 -15.57
CA ASN A 334 -6.23 3.52 -14.57
C ASN A 334 -6.85 2.26 -15.22
N LEU A 335 -7.77 2.43 -16.18
CA LEU A 335 -8.38 1.28 -16.89
C LEU A 335 -7.32 0.52 -17.69
N ASP A 336 -6.46 1.22 -18.42
CA ASP A 336 -5.39 0.61 -19.19
C ASP A 336 -4.44 -0.18 -18.29
N ALA A 337 -4.11 0.37 -17.11
CA ALA A 337 -3.27 -0.32 -16.13
C ALA A 337 -3.93 -1.60 -15.59
N SER A 338 -5.20 -1.52 -15.21
CA SER A 338 -5.96 -2.69 -14.76
C SER A 338 -6.14 -3.74 -15.86
N SER A 339 -6.37 -3.32 -17.10
CA SER A 339 -6.45 -4.23 -18.26
C SER A 339 -5.13 -4.94 -18.53
N ARG A 340 -3.98 -4.25 -18.42
CA ARG A 340 -2.66 -4.89 -18.55
C ARG A 340 -2.42 -5.95 -17.48
N GLU A 341 -2.79 -5.68 -16.24
CA GLU A 341 -2.66 -6.65 -15.14
C GLU A 341 -3.58 -7.86 -15.35
N MET A 342 -4.84 -7.64 -15.75
CA MET A 342 -5.76 -8.73 -16.06
C MET A 342 -5.24 -9.63 -17.19
N GLU A 343 -4.70 -9.04 -18.25
CA GLU A 343 -4.11 -9.76 -19.37
C GLU A 343 -2.87 -10.56 -18.94
N LYS A 344 -2.01 -9.98 -18.09
CA LYS A 344 -0.86 -10.68 -17.49
C LYS A 344 -1.31 -11.91 -16.70
N ARG A 345 -2.37 -11.80 -15.90
CA ARG A 345 -2.93 -12.93 -15.13
C ARG A 345 -3.58 -13.99 -15.99
N ARG A 346 -4.32 -13.58 -17.03
CA ARG A 346 -4.89 -14.52 -18.01
C ARG A 346 -3.79 -15.39 -18.62
N ARG A 347 -2.70 -14.79 -19.10
CA ARG A 347 -1.55 -15.53 -19.65
C ARG A 347 -0.89 -16.44 -18.63
N TYR A 348 -0.76 -16.00 -17.39
CA TYR A 348 -0.22 -16.83 -16.32
C TYR A 348 -1.08 -18.09 -16.09
N LEU A 349 -2.41 -17.94 -16.04
CA LEU A 349 -3.33 -19.08 -15.89
C LEU A 349 -3.26 -20.03 -17.08
N GLU A 350 -3.19 -19.51 -18.30
CA GLU A 350 -3.01 -20.32 -19.52
C GLU A 350 -1.69 -21.10 -19.49
N ASN A 351 -0.60 -20.47 -19.07
CA ASN A 351 0.69 -21.14 -18.91
C ASN A 351 0.65 -22.20 -17.81
N MET A 352 -0.03 -21.94 -16.69
CA MET A 352 -0.21 -22.92 -15.61
C MET A 352 -1.04 -24.13 -16.07
N GLU A 353 -2.07 -23.91 -16.88
CA GLU A 353 -2.86 -24.99 -17.48
C GLU A 353 -1.99 -25.84 -18.41
N LEU A 354 -1.16 -25.22 -19.26
CA LEU A 354 -0.18 -25.93 -20.10
C LEU A 354 0.80 -26.77 -19.27
N VAL A 355 1.33 -26.21 -18.17
CA VAL A 355 2.22 -26.94 -17.25
C VAL A 355 1.49 -28.10 -16.57
N SER A 356 0.23 -27.90 -16.15
CA SER A 356 -0.55 -28.96 -15.49
C SER A 356 -0.94 -30.11 -16.44
N ASN A 357 -1.08 -29.80 -17.73
CA ASN A 357 -1.36 -30.79 -18.78
C ASN A 357 -0.09 -31.42 -19.36
N PHE A 358 1.09 -30.98 -18.93
CA PHE A 358 2.34 -31.57 -19.37
C PHE A 358 2.43 -33.01 -18.81
N PRO A 359 2.66 -34.04 -19.65
CA PRO A 359 2.62 -35.43 -19.18
C PRO A 359 3.70 -35.64 -18.12
N SER A 360 3.33 -35.94 -16.87
CA SER A 360 4.33 -36.19 -15.80
C SER A 360 5.26 -37.33 -16.19
N ALA A 361 4.75 -38.32 -16.93
CA ALA A 361 5.53 -39.42 -17.48
C ALA A 361 6.67 -38.97 -18.41
N GLU A 362 6.48 -37.91 -19.18
CA GLU A 362 7.51 -37.40 -20.11
C GLU A 362 8.61 -36.65 -19.34
N VAL A 363 8.22 -35.86 -18.33
CA VAL A 363 9.17 -35.21 -17.40
C VAL A 363 9.93 -36.27 -16.59
N GLU A 364 9.24 -37.26 -16.05
CA GLU A 364 9.84 -38.36 -15.29
C GLU A 364 10.76 -39.21 -16.16
N ASN A 365 10.40 -39.48 -17.42
CA ASN A 365 11.26 -40.21 -18.34
C ASN A 365 12.53 -39.40 -18.67
N THR A 366 12.39 -38.11 -19.00
CA THR A 366 13.54 -37.23 -19.26
C THR A 366 14.46 -37.14 -18.02
N LEU A 367 13.89 -37.02 -16.82
CA LEU A 367 14.66 -37.04 -15.57
C LEU A 367 15.33 -38.40 -15.34
N GLY A 368 14.68 -39.50 -15.73
CA GLY A 368 15.25 -40.85 -15.70
C GLY A 368 16.46 -40.99 -16.62
N GLU A 369 16.34 -40.54 -17.87
CA GLU A 369 17.42 -40.52 -18.86
C GLU A 369 18.61 -39.67 -18.38
N LEU A 370 18.35 -38.47 -17.84
CA LEU A 370 19.39 -37.61 -17.28
C LEU A 370 20.13 -38.26 -16.09
N ARG A 371 19.41 -38.97 -15.21
CA ARG A 371 20.03 -39.75 -14.12
C ARG A 371 20.86 -40.91 -14.65
N GLY A 372 20.40 -41.56 -15.72
CA GLY A 372 21.15 -42.60 -16.43
C GLY A 372 22.49 -42.07 -16.96
N HIS A 373 22.46 -40.97 -17.72
CA HIS A 373 23.68 -40.31 -18.22
C HIS A 373 24.59 -39.83 -17.07
N GLN A 374 24.03 -39.32 -15.98
CA GLN A 374 24.81 -38.92 -14.81
C GLN A 374 25.56 -40.12 -14.19
N GLN A 375 24.91 -41.28 -14.10
CA GLN A 375 25.56 -42.49 -13.60
C GLN A 375 26.66 -42.99 -14.55
N GLU A 376 26.45 -42.89 -15.87
CA GLU A 376 27.48 -43.22 -16.86
C GLU A 376 28.71 -42.32 -16.74
N ILE A 377 28.53 -41.02 -16.53
CA ILE A 377 29.63 -40.08 -16.28
C ILE A 377 30.43 -40.49 -15.05
N TYR A 378 29.77 -40.82 -13.93
CA TYR A 378 30.47 -41.29 -12.73
C TYR A 378 31.24 -42.59 -12.97
N ASN A 379 30.65 -43.54 -13.70
CA ASN A 379 31.33 -44.79 -14.03
C ASN A 379 32.57 -44.55 -14.91
N ILE A 380 32.51 -43.60 -15.85
CA ILE A 380 33.66 -43.22 -16.69
C ILE A 380 34.73 -42.55 -15.83
N ASP A 381 34.36 -41.66 -14.92
CA ASP A 381 35.30 -40.99 -14.00
C ASP A 381 36.05 -42.00 -13.12
N ASP A 382 35.33 -42.98 -12.57
CA ASP A 382 35.92 -44.09 -11.81
C ASP A 382 36.90 -44.93 -12.66
N GLN A 383 36.55 -45.21 -13.92
CA GLN A 383 37.42 -45.93 -14.86
C GLN A 383 38.67 -45.10 -15.20
N CYS A 384 38.53 -43.80 -15.45
CA CYS A 384 39.63 -42.88 -15.66
C CYS A 384 40.55 -42.82 -14.45
N ALA A 385 40.01 -42.71 -13.24
CA ALA A 385 40.78 -42.73 -12.00
C ALA A 385 41.52 -44.06 -11.78
N ALA A 386 40.94 -45.20 -12.17
CA ALA A 386 41.61 -46.50 -12.14
C ALA A 386 42.76 -46.58 -13.17
N LEU A 387 42.54 -46.07 -14.39
CA LEU A 387 43.57 -46.01 -15.44
C LEU A 387 44.74 -45.10 -15.05
N ILE A 388 44.45 -43.92 -14.48
CA ILE A 388 45.48 -43.01 -13.96
C ILE A 388 46.35 -43.72 -12.93
N ARG A 389 45.74 -44.37 -11.93
CA ARG A 389 46.48 -45.15 -10.91
C ARG A 389 47.36 -46.24 -11.51
N ARG A 390 46.89 -46.90 -12.58
CA ARG A 390 47.67 -47.92 -13.28
C ARG A 390 48.87 -47.31 -14.02
N ILE A 391 48.67 -46.20 -14.74
CA ILE A 391 49.73 -45.49 -15.45
C ILE A 391 50.78 -44.98 -14.45
N GLU A 392 50.35 -44.41 -13.33
CA GLU A 392 51.24 -43.97 -12.25
C GLU A 392 52.08 -45.13 -11.70
N ALA A 393 51.47 -46.29 -11.46
CA ALA A 393 52.18 -47.48 -10.99
C ALA A 393 53.19 -48.03 -12.02
N GLU A 394 52.80 -48.11 -13.30
CA GLU A 394 53.68 -48.53 -14.39
C GLU A 394 54.84 -47.54 -14.59
N THR A 395 54.57 -46.24 -14.49
CA THR A 395 55.59 -45.18 -14.55
C THR A 395 56.60 -45.30 -13.41
N ALA A 396 56.12 -45.50 -12.17
CA ALA A 396 56.97 -45.70 -11.01
C ALA A 396 57.83 -46.98 -11.10
N GLU A 397 57.34 -48.04 -11.77
CA GLU A 397 58.14 -49.24 -12.07
C GLU A 397 59.22 -48.95 -13.12
N LEU A 398 58.88 -48.26 -14.21
CA LEU A 398 59.85 -47.87 -15.24
C LEU A 398 60.94 -46.94 -14.69
N GLU A 399 60.60 -46.02 -13.78
CA GLU A 399 61.57 -45.18 -13.09
C GLU A 399 62.54 -46.01 -12.24
N ARG A 400 62.04 -47.00 -11.49
CA ARG A 400 62.88 -47.95 -10.74
C ARG A 400 63.80 -48.75 -11.65
N GLN A 401 63.31 -49.22 -12.79
CA GLN A 401 64.12 -49.94 -13.79
C GLN A 401 65.20 -49.04 -14.41
N ARG A 402 64.86 -47.79 -14.72
CA ARG A 402 65.81 -46.79 -15.24
C ARG A 402 66.92 -46.50 -14.22
N GLU A 403 66.58 -46.33 -12.95
CA GLU A 403 67.55 -46.09 -11.87
C GLU A 403 68.49 -47.29 -11.70
N ALA A 404 67.94 -48.51 -11.72
CA ALA A 404 68.74 -49.74 -11.68
C ALA A 404 69.70 -49.84 -12.87
N ALA A 405 69.24 -49.54 -14.08
CA ALA A 405 70.07 -49.53 -15.29
C ALA A 405 71.16 -48.45 -15.22
N GLN A 406 70.85 -47.24 -14.73
CA GLN A 406 71.84 -46.18 -14.52
C GLN A 406 72.90 -46.58 -13.50
N ASN A 407 72.52 -47.23 -12.40
CA ASN A 407 73.45 -47.78 -11.42
C ASN A 407 74.36 -48.86 -12.01
N TYR A 408 73.82 -49.72 -12.88
CA TYR A 408 74.60 -50.73 -13.60
C TYR A 408 75.62 -50.09 -14.57
N VAL A 409 75.20 -49.07 -15.34
CA VAL A 409 76.10 -48.31 -16.22
C VAL A 409 77.21 -47.61 -15.41
N ARG A 410 76.89 -47.01 -14.26
CA ARG A 410 77.89 -46.41 -13.36
C ARG A 410 78.90 -47.44 -12.87
N LEU A 411 78.44 -48.64 -12.47
CA LEU A 411 79.30 -49.74 -12.05
C LEU A 411 80.25 -50.17 -13.19
N LEU A 412 79.72 -50.40 -14.40
CA LEU A 412 80.53 -50.74 -15.56
C LEU A 412 81.54 -49.65 -15.93
N THR A 413 81.15 -48.38 -15.80
CA THR A 413 82.04 -47.23 -16.05
C THR A 413 83.18 -47.21 -15.02
N ALA A 414 82.88 -47.43 -13.74
CA ALA A 414 83.89 -47.52 -12.69
C ALA A 414 84.84 -48.71 -12.91
N VAL A 415 84.31 -49.89 -13.27
CA VAL A 415 85.12 -51.06 -13.62
C VAL A 415 86.03 -50.77 -14.82
N ASN A 416 85.51 -50.15 -15.88
CA ASN A 416 86.32 -49.77 -17.05
C ASN A 416 87.41 -48.75 -16.69
N GLN A 417 87.11 -47.79 -15.81
CA GLN A 417 88.09 -46.83 -15.31
C GLN A 417 89.20 -47.53 -14.50
N VAL A 418 88.86 -48.52 -13.68
CA VAL A 418 89.83 -49.38 -12.98
C VAL A 418 90.71 -50.13 -13.98
N PHE A 419 90.13 -50.76 -15.00
CA PHE A 419 90.90 -51.43 -16.06
C PHE A 419 91.84 -50.48 -16.80
N ARG A 420 91.43 -49.24 -17.07
CA ARG A 420 92.31 -48.23 -17.67
C ARG A 420 93.46 -47.81 -16.75
N THR A 421 93.23 -47.68 -15.45
CA THR A 421 94.32 -47.40 -14.49
C THR A 421 95.31 -48.57 -14.38
N PHE A 422 94.85 -49.82 -14.46
CA PHE A 422 95.74 -50.98 -14.45
C PHE A 422 96.41 -51.27 -15.81
N GLY A 423 95.80 -50.87 -16.92
CA GLY A 423 96.38 -51.02 -18.27
C GLY A 423 97.29 -49.89 -18.72
N ALA A 424 97.43 -48.82 -17.92
CA ALA A 424 98.31 -47.68 -18.21
C ALA A 424 99.70 -47.78 -17.52
N GLU A 425 99.98 -48.85 -16.77
CA GLU A 425 101.30 -49.07 -16.15
C GLU A 425 102.22 -50.02 -16.95
N ASP A 426 101.74 -50.63 -18.04
CA ASP A 426 102.55 -51.50 -18.93
C ASP A 426 102.38 -51.06 -20.39
N HIS A 427 103.14 -50.04 -20.80
CA HIS A 427 103.74 -49.82 -22.13
C HIS A 427 104.05 -48.33 -22.36
N GLU A 428 105.06 -47.83 -21.64
CA GLU A 428 106.03 -46.89 -22.23
C GLU A 428 107.02 -47.74 -23.06
N GLU A 429 106.88 -47.80 -24.39
CA GLU A 429 107.99 -47.94 -25.36
C GLU A 429 107.45 -47.97 -26.81
N GLU A 430 108.09 -47.15 -27.67
CA GLU A 430 108.12 -47.17 -29.15
C GLU A 430 106.80 -46.80 -29.88
N ASP A 431 106.74 -45.99 -30.95
CA ASP A 431 107.76 -45.52 -31.88
C ASP A 431 107.20 -44.34 -32.74
N ASP A 432 108.14 -43.56 -33.30
CA ASP A 432 107.96 -42.53 -34.34
C ASP A 432 107.15 -43.02 -35.55
N ILE A 433 106.06 -42.32 -35.93
CA ILE A 433 105.66 -42.14 -37.36
C ILE A 433 104.95 -40.78 -37.55
N GLU A 434 105.59 -39.92 -38.34
CA GLU A 434 105.12 -38.62 -38.87
C GLU A 434 103.99 -38.77 -39.95
N PRO A 435 103.35 -37.67 -40.41
CA PRO A 435 101.90 -37.55 -40.68
C PRO A 435 101.50 -37.81 -42.15
N PRO A 436 100.23 -37.53 -42.51
CA PRO A 436 100.06 -36.47 -43.50
C PRO A 436 98.84 -35.55 -43.31
N VAL A 437 99.15 -34.26 -43.45
CA VAL A 437 98.43 -33.20 -44.17
C VAL A 437 97.31 -33.68 -45.10
N VAL A 438 96.07 -33.23 -44.83
CA VAL A 438 95.19 -32.49 -45.77
C VAL A 438 94.36 -31.48 -44.99
#